data_AF-A0A0E0E4Y1-F1
#
_entry.id   AF-A0A0E0E4Y1-F1
#
_cell.length_a   1.000
_cell.length_b   1.000
_cell.length_c   1.000
_cell.angle_alpha   90.00
_cell.angle_beta   90.00
_cell.angle_gamma   90.00
#
_symmetry.space_group_name_H-M   'P 1'
#
loop_
_entity.id
_entity.type
_entity.pdbx_description
1 polymer ?
#
loop_
_entity_poly.entity_id
_entity_poly.type
_entity_poly.pdbx_seq_one_letter_code
_entity_poly.pdbx_strand_id
1 'polypeptide(L)'
;MALLSYPRRHPSIHLLILSAYALFLLPILDGLELGGDGLYREILRDETVLRLKELGKVIAFSDEEGVRFQTTFLGSAAVAVQDVLKLNSLEGTANALGEVRYSPESVGSYVEVHIEQGPVLEALHYPLAAELVLTLETLCKEPNKFLTYDEECGCFTEESLAGLVCTVGELLTWPSASNVIPGQVNFTVDIRAMDDKVRETIVTSFSRLVLQRCDDRLVDCAVEQKHAAAATPCDAELTSRLERATRSTISSMAAGVRRAGGETPVLMSGAGHDAMAMARLTKVGMLFVRCRGGVSHSPEESVMDDDVWAAGLALVNFIDQNAVDAAAATAAESDVASGFARPHWSQAAHQFGCNRAP
;
A
#
# COMPACT_ATOMS: atom_id res chain seq x y z
N MET A 1 -20.72 68.81 -7.03
CA MET A 1 -19.47 69.40 -6.50
C MET A 1 -19.42 69.09 -5.01
N ALA A 2 -18.81 67.96 -4.64
CA ALA A 2 -18.63 67.56 -3.25
C ALA A 2 -17.17 67.10 -3.09
N LEU A 3 -16.38 67.98 -2.47
CA LEU A 3 -15.03 67.73 -1.99
C LEU A 3 -15.14 66.78 -0.79
N LEU A 4 -14.64 65.54 -0.94
CA LEU A 4 -14.34 64.67 0.19
C LEU A 4 -12.86 64.86 0.53
N SER A 5 -12.65 65.55 1.64
CA SER A 5 -11.37 65.83 2.26
C SER A 5 -10.63 64.54 2.61
N TYR A 6 -9.39 64.41 2.14
CA TYR A 6 -8.45 63.36 2.56
C TYR A 6 -8.10 63.52 4.06
N PRO A 7 -8.14 62.45 4.86
CA PRO A 7 -7.63 62.52 6.23
C PRO A 7 -6.11 62.59 6.23
N ARG A 8 -5.60 63.32 7.22
CA ARG A 8 -4.19 63.68 7.45
C ARG A 8 -3.29 62.45 7.55
N ARG A 9 -2.09 62.57 6.95
CA ARG A 9 -0.95 61.64 7.08
C ARG A 9 -0.65 61.36 8.57
N HIS A 10 -0.69 60.09 8.97
CA HIS A 10 -0.11 59.61 10.21
C HIS A 10 1.38 59.28 9.97
N PRO A 11 2.33 59.78 10.77
CA PRO A 11 3.75 59.63 10.49
C PRO A 11 4.31 58.39 11.18
N SER A 12 3.93 57.19 10.76
CA SER A 12 4.59 55.96 11.22
C SER A 12 4.23 54.79 10.29
N ILE A 13 5.25 54.30 9.56
CA ILE A 13 5.31 53.00 8.89
C ILE A 13 4.60 52.93 7.51
N HIS A 14 5.40 52.84 6.44
CA HIS A 14 4.94 52.93 5.04
C HIS A 14 5.40 51.77 4.14
N LEU A 15 5.80 50.61 4.70
CA LEU A 15 6.28 49.51 3.87
C LEU A 15 5.35 48.29 3.94
N LEU A 16 4.59 48.09 2.87
CA LEU A 16 3.91 46.84 2.54
C LEU A 16 4.87 45.94 1.75
N ILE A 17 5.18 44.74 2.24
CA ILE A 17 5.97 43.78 1.46
C ILE A 17 5.04 42.81 0.75
N LEU A 18 5.22 42.67 -0.56
CA LEU A 18 4.47 41.74 -1.41
C LEU A 18 5.40 40.64 -1.94
N SER A 19 5.07 39.39 -1.62
CA SER A 19 5.68 38.22 -2.28
C SER A 19 4.83 37.81 -3.47
N ALA A 20 5.47 37.59 -4.61
CA ALA A 20 4.87 37.05 -5.82
C ALA A 20 5.69 35.87 -6.32
N TYR A 21 5.03 34.72 -6.51
CA TYR A 21 5.63 33.51 -7.08
C TYR A 21 6.14 33.77 -8.48
N ALA A 22 7.47 33.81 -8.68
CA ALA A 22 8.02 34.15 -9.98
C ALA A 22 9.09 33.19 -10.47
N LEU A 23 8.63 32.10 -11.08
CA LEU A 23 9.12 31.69 -12.39
C LEU A 23 8.10 31.94 -13.52
N PHE A 24 6.84 32.26 -13.21
CA PHE A 24 5.79 32.54 -14.22
C PHE A 24 5.27 33.99 -14.24
N LEU A 25 5.48 34.80 -13.19
CA LEU A 25 4.99 36.20 -13.14
C LEU A 25 6.06 37.26 -13.46
N LEU A 26 7.35 36.93 -13.46
CA LEU A 26 8.42 37.88 -13.82
C LEU A 26 8.33 38.43 -15.25
N PRO A 27 7.89 37.68 -16.28
CA PRO A 27 7.68 38.24 -17.62
C PRO A 27 6.60 39.34 -17.67
N ILE A 28 5.72 39.42 -16.67
CA ILE A 28 4.66 40.44 -16.59
C ILE A 28 5.19 41.78 -16.08
N LEU A 29 6.33 41.79 -15.38
CA LEU A 29 6.88 43.02 -14.78
C LEU A 29 8.03 43.65 -15.57
N ASP A 30 8.86 42.85 -16.28
CA ASP A 30 10.08 43.34 -16.93
C ASP A 30 9.99 43.57 -18.46
N GLY A 31 8.84 43.25 -19.09
CA GLY A 31 8.71 43.26 -20.56
C GLY A 31 7.44 43.93 -21.07
N LEU A 32 7.20 45.20 -20.74
CA LEU A 32 6.04 45.98 -21.23
C LEU A 32 6.27 46.57 -22.64
N GLU A 33 6.63 45.73 -23.61
CA GLU A 33 6.22 45.88 -25.01
C GLU A 33 5.46 44.62 -25.42
N LEU A 34 4.21 44.50 -24.96
CA LEU A 34 3.33 43.36 -25.23
C LEU A 34 2.29 43.75 -26.28
N GLY A 35 2.58 43.40 -27.53
CA GLY A 35 1.55 43.25 -28.56
C GLY A 35 0.84 41.91 -28.39
N GLY A 36 -0.50 41.93 -28.29
CA GLY A 36 -1.35 40.74 -28.29
C GLY A 36 -2.47 40.77 -27.24
N ASP A 37 -3.69 40.95 -27.71
CA ASP A 37 -5.02 40.88 -27.08
C ASP A 37 -5.14 40.51 -25.58
N GLY A 38 -5.47 41.51 -24.76
CA GLY A 38 -6.88 41.67 -24.38
C GLY A 38 -7.40 41.15 -23.04
N LEU A 39 -6.68 40.33 -22.26
CA LEU A 39 -7.23 39.81 -20.98
C LEU A 39 -6.50 40.32 -19.71
N TYR A 40 -5.17 40.47 -19.76
CA TYR A 40 -4.38 40.88 -18.58
C TYR A 40 -4.49 42.38 -18.24
N ARG A 41 -4.96 43.20 -19.19
CA ARG A 41 -5.05 44.67 -19.04
C ARG A 41 -6.14 45.12 -18.06
N GLU A 42 -7.14 44.29 -17.76
CA GLU A 42 -8.25 44.66 -16.87
C GLU A 42 -7.99 44.36 -15.38
N ILE A 43 -7.10 43.41 -15.06
CA ILE A 43 -6.88 42.94 -13.67
C ILE A 43 -5.96 43.88 -12.88
N LEU A 44 -5.00 44.52 -13.53
CA LEU A 44 -4.12 45.52 -12.92
C LEU A 44 -4.37 46.87 -13.57
N ARG A 45 -5.35 47.63 -13.06
CA ARG A 45 -5.48 49.05 -13.43
C ARG A 45 -4.20 49.79 -13.07
N ASP A 46 -3.80 50.78 -13.88
CA ASP A 46 -2.62 51.62 -13.66
C ASP A 46 -2.55 52.20 -12.24
N GLU A 47 -3.72 52.47 -11.63
CA GLU A 47 -3.83 52.94 -10.25
C GLU A 47 -3.31 51.94 -9.19
N THR A 48 -3.51 50.63 -9.38
CA THR A 48 -3.00 49.58 -8.47
C THR A 48 -1.49 49.52 -8.55
N VAL A 49 -0.91 49.53 -9.75
CA VAL A 49 0.54 49.49 -9.95
C VAL A 49 1.22 50.74 -9.38
N LEU A 50 0.60 51.93 -9.56
CA LEU A 50 1.09 53.17 -8.98
C LEU A 50 1.05 53.14 -7.45
N ARG A 51 -0.05 52.66 -6.84
CA ARG A 51 -0.15 52.51 -5.39
C ARG A 51 0.84 51.48 -4.83
N LEU A 52 1.11 50.39 -5.56
CA LEU A 52 2.14 49.43 -5.17
C LEU A 52 3.54 50.05 -5.18
N LYS A 53 3.85 50.91 -6.17
CA LYS A 53 5.11 51.66 -6.23
C LYS A 53 5.22 52.74 -5.14
N GLU A 54 4.10 53.33 -4.71
CA GLU A 54 4.07 54.37 -3.67
C GLU A 54 4.04 53.81 -2.23
N LEU A 55 3.43 52.65 -2.00
CA LEU A 55 3.12 52.12 -0.65
C LEU A 55 3.76 50.77 -0.33
N GLY A 56 4.37 50.08 -1.29
CA GLY A 56 4.92 48.74 -1.08
C GLY A 56 6.25 48.46 -1.78
N LYS A 57 6.90 47.37 -1.35
CA LYS A 57 8.04 46.74 -2.02
C LYS A 57 7.63 45.31 -2.39
N VAL A 58 7.81 44.96 -3.65
CA VAL A 58 7.72 43.56 -4.10
C VAL A 58 9.07 42.90 -3.83
N ILE A 59 9.06 41.76 -3.14
CA ILE A 59 10.26 40.97 -2.82
C ILE A 59 10.07 39.56 -3.39
N ALA A 60 11.11 39.01 -4.00
CA ALA A 60 11.19 37.60 -4.36
C ALA A 60 12.17 36.92 -3.42
N PHE A 61 11.70 35.98 -2.60
CA PHE A 61 12.55 35.24 -1.68
C PHE A 61 13.26 34.09 -2.41
N SER A 62 14.54 33.88 -2.09
CA SER A 62 15.31 32.74 -2.58
C SER A 62 15.03 31.47 -1.77
N ASP A 63 14.95 30.33 -2.45
CA ASP A 63 14.92 28.99 -1.82
C ASP A 63 13.81 28.82 -0.75
N GLU A 64 12.59 29.15 -1.14
CA GLU A 64 11.37 28.96 -0.33
C GLU A 64 11.06 27.45 -0.18
N GLU A 65 11.07 26.72 -1.30
CA GLU A 65 10.72 25.29 -1.38
C GLU A 65 11.73 24.36 -0.71
N GLY A 66 12.96 24.83 -0.46
CA GLY A 66 14.00 24.07 0.23
C GLY A 66 14.51 22.82 -0.48
N VAL A 67 14.20 22.62 -1.77
CA VAL A 67 14.61 21.43 -2.54
C VAL A 67 16.13 21.31 -2.64
N ARG A 68 16.83 22.44 -2.83
CA ARG A 68 18.28 22.44 -3.05
C ARG A 68 19.08 22.25 -1.76
N PHE A 69 18.67 22.92 -0.68
CA PHE A 69 19.42 22.96 0.56
C PHE A 69 18.78 22.14 1.69
N GLN A 70 17.67 21.45 1.41
CA GLN A 70 16.92 20.62 2.37
C GLN A 70 16.46 21.41 3.61
N THR A 71 16.25 22.71 3.43
CA THR A 71 15.71 23.64 4.43
C THR A 71 14.78 24.61 3.71
N THR A 72 13.54 24.75 4.17
CA THR A 72 12.57 25.66 3.56
C THR A 72 12.79 27.11 4.02
N PHE A 73 12.24 28.06 3.27
CA PHE A 73 12.13 29.48 3.62
C PHE A 73 13.45 30.23 3.81
N LEU A 74 14.55 29.79 3.18
CA LEU A 74 15.88 30.30 3.51
C LEU A 74 16.00 31.83 3.31
N GLY A 75 15.48 32.35 2.19
CA GLY A 75 15.54 33.77 1.86
C GLY A 75 14.67 34.65 2.77
N SER A 76 13.44 34.21 3.09
CA SER A 76 12.55 34.96 3.99
C SER A 76 13.04 34.90 5.44
N ALA A 77 13.60 33.75 5.84
CA ALA A 77 14.21 33.57 7.14
C ALA A 77 15.48 34.41 7.30
N ALA A 78 16.30 34.59 6.25
CA ALA A 78 17.43 35.53 6.28
C ALA A 78 17.00 37.00 6.45
N VAL A 79 15.80 37.36 5.97
CA VAL A 79 15.22 38.69 6.12
C VAL A 79 14.61 38.91 7.51
N ALA A 80 13.95 37.88 8.06
CA ALA A 80 13.12 37.98 9.26
C ALA A 80 13.79 37.50 10.56
N VAL A 81 14.70 36.52 10.49
CA VAL A 81 15.21 35.77 11.65
C VAL A 81 16.73 35.83 11.73
N GLN A 82 17.26 36.01 12.95
CA GLN A 82 18.69 36.09 13.20
C GLN A 82 19.35 34.69 13.13
N ASP A 83 20.51 34.59 12.48
CA ASP A 83 21.39 33.40 12.43
C ASP A 83 20.93 32.16 11.61
N VAL A 84 19.88 32.26 10.78
CA VAL A 84 19.36 31.13 9.96
C VAL A 84 20.42 30.52 9.03
N LEU A 85 21.27 31.33 8.40
CA LEU A 85 22.35 30.82 7.55
C LEU A 85 23.38 30.01 8.37
N LYS A 86 23.68 30.43 9.60
CA LYS A 86 24.60 29.69 10.50
C LYS A 86 23.98 28.39 10.99
N LEU A 87 22.69 28.40 11.32
CA LEU A 87 21.94 27.22 11.76
C LEU A 87 21.88 26.14 10.66
N ASN A 88 21.87 26.56 9.39
CA ASN A 88 21.88 25.67 8.23
C ASN A 88 23.27 25.44 7.61
N SER A 89 24.36 25.82 8.30
CA SER A 89 25.74 25.62 7.84
C SER A 89 26.06 26.22 6.46
N LEU A 90 25.41 27.32 6.09
CA LEU A 90 25.65 28.03 4.83
C LEU A 90 26.61 29.20 5.07
N GLU A 91 27.68 29.29 4.27
CA GLU A 91 28.64 30.38 4.33
C GLU A 91 28.04 31.67 3.77
N GLY A 92 27.68 32.60 4.66
CA GLY A 92 27.30 33.98 4.32
C GLY A 92 28.08 34.96 5.18
N THR A 93 28.57 36.06 4.58
CA THR A 93 29.22 37.12 5.37
C THR A 93 28.16 37.88 6.18
N ALA A 94 28.46 38.19 7.45
CA ALA A 94 27.53 38.95 8.31
C ALA A 94 27.15 40.31 7.70
N ASN A 95 28.03 40.90 6.89
CA ASN A 95 27.75 42.13 6.14
C ASN A 95 26.66 41.94 5.07
N ALA A 96 26.71 40.87 4.28
CA ALA A 96 25.69 40.60 3.25
C ALA A 96 24.29 40.37 3.86
N LEU A 97 24.22 39.74 5.04
CA LEU A 97 22.96 39.58 5.77
C LEU A 97 22.43 40.90 6.35
N GLY A 98 23.33 41.79 6.80
CA GLY A 98 22.98 43.10 7.33
C GLY A 98 22.31 44.02 6.29
N GLU A 99 22.66 43.89 5.02
CA GLU A 99 22.14 44.71 3.93
C GLU A 99 20.73 44.32 3.47
N VAL A 100 20.30 43.07 3.68
CA VAL A 100 19.01 42.54 3.22
C VAL A 100 17.95 42.53 4.34
N ARG A 101 18.36 42.78 5.59
CA ARG A 101 17.51 42.74 6.78
C ARG A 101 16.59 43.95 6.87
N TYR A 102 15.32 43.70 7.22
CA TYR A 102 14.39 44.75 7.63
C TYR A 102 14.30 44.82 9.16
N SER A 103 14.19 46.03 9.72
CA SER A 103 13.86 46.17 11.14
C SER A 103 12.36 45.91 11.34
N PRO A 104 11.92 45.25 12.43
CA PRO A 104 10.50 45.00 12.67
C PRO A 104 9.63 46.26 12.60
N GLU A 105 10.15 47.41 13.05
CA GLU A 105 9.47 48.70 13.05
C GLU A 105 9.37 49.33 11.65
N SER A 106 10.14 48.82 10.68
CA SER A 106 10.17 49.32 9.31
C SER A 106 9.13 48.65 8.40
N VAL A 107 8.52 47.54 8.83
CA VAL A 107 7.55 46.75 8.05
C VAL A 107 6.16 46.87 8.68
N GLY A 108 5.19 47.41 7.95
CA GLY A 108 3.83 47.58 8.45
C GLY A 108 2.99 46.31 8.32
N SER A 109 3.12 45.62 7.18
CA SER A 109 2.44 44.37 6.90
C SER A 109 3.12 43.60 5.76
N TYR A 110 2.93 42.29 5.76
CA TYR A 110 3.35 41.37 4.69
C TYR A 110 2.10 40.73 4.09
N VAL A 111 2.02 40.70 2.76
CA VAL A 111 0.96 40.02 2.03
C VAL A 111 1.61 39.15 0.96
N GLU A 112 1.21 37.89 0.92
CA GLU A 112 1.68 36.93 -0.06
C GLU A 112 0.50 36.48 -0.92
N VAL A 113 0.69 36.55 -2.24
CA VAL A 113 -0.25 35.96 -3.18
C VAL A 113 0.33 34.62 -3.59
N HIS A 114 -0.33 33.56 -3.16
CA HIS A 114 0.08 32.20 -3.41
C HIS A 114 -1.03 31.46 -4.15
N ILE A 115 -0.65 30.60 -5.10
CA ILE A 115 -1.60 29.60 -5.61
C ILE A 115 -1.91 28.61 -4.49
N GLU A 116 -3.02 27.91 -4.61
CA GLU A 116 -3.46 26.99 -3.55
C GLU A 116 -2.41 25.95 -3.15
N GLN A 117 -1.56 25.51 -4.10
CA GLN A 117 -0.67 24.35 -3.92
C GLN A 117 -1.45 23.15 -3.35
N GLY A 118 -2.66 22.96 -3.85
CA GLY A 118 -3.59 21.90 -3.47
C GLY A 118 -4.70 21.84 -4.51
N PRO A 119 -5.41 20.71 -4.62
CA PRO A 119 -6.67 20.67 -5.36
C PRO A 119 -7.86 20.91 -4.42
N VAL A 120 -7.71 21.40 -3.19
CA VAL A 120 -8.79 21.58 -2.20
C VAL A 120 -9.83 22.63 -2.61
N LEU A 121 -9.42 23.80 -3.14
CA LEU A 121 -10.36 24.82 -3.62
C LEU A 121 -10.98 24.40 -4.95
N GLU A 122 -10.27 23.59 -5.75
CA GLU A 122 -10.78 23.01 -6.99
C GLU A 122 -11.65 21.76 -6.77
N ALA A 123 -11.31 20.95 -5.77
CA ALA A 123 -11.85 19.65 -5.44
C ALA A 123 -11.89 19.50 -3.91
N LEU A 124 -13.08 19.66 -3.33
CA LEU A 124 -13.38 19.36 -1.92
C LEU A 124 -13.24 17.86 -1.56
N HIS A 125 -12.24 17.14 -2.09
CA HIS A 125 -12.00 15.70 -1.95
C HIS A 125 -10.53 15.42 -1.54
N TYR A 126 -10.30 14.33 -0.79
CA TYR A 126 -8.98 13.89 -0.30
C TYR A 126 -7.96 13.66 -1.43
N PRO A 127 -6.62 13.66 -1.17
CA PRO A 127 -5.62 13.25 -2.15
C PRO A 127 -5.94 11.86 -2.73
N LEU A 128 -5.91 11.71 -4.06
CA LEU A 128 -6.40 10.51 -4.75
C LEU A 128 -5.76 9.22 -4.23
N ALA A 129 -4.45 9.19 -4.03
CA ALA A 129 -3.77 7.99 -3.54
C ALA A 129 -4.28 7.57 -2.15
N ALA A 130 -4.53 8.52 -1.24
CA ALA A 130 -5.11 8.22 0.07
C ALA A 130 -6.54 7.69 -0.07
N GLU A 131 -7.35 8.26 -0.97
CA GLU A 131 -8.68 7.75 -1.28
C GLU A 131 -8.63 6.29 -1.79
N LEU A 132 -7.70 5.97 -2.69
CA LEU A 132 -7.55 4.62 -3.24
C LEU A 132 -7.11 3.61 -2.17
N VAL A 133 -6.21 3.99 -1.26
CA VAL A 133 -5.81 3.14 -0.12
C VAL A 133 -7.00 2.86 0.80
N LEU A 134 -7.77 3.89 1.16
CA LEU A 134 -8.98 3.72 1.98
C LEU A 134 -10.05 2.89 1.26
N THR A 135 -10.14 3.05 -0.05
CA THR A 135 -11.04 2.26 -0.91
C THR A 135 -10.65 0.79 -0.89
N LEU A 136 -9.36 0.47 -1.01
CA LEU A 136 -8.87 -0.90 -0.89
C LEU A 136 -9.16 -1.48 0.50
N GLU A 137 -8.91 -0.72 1.56
CA GLU A 137 -9.21 -1.16 2.93
C GLU A 137 -10.71 -1.47 3.11
N THR A 138 -11.57 -0.60 2.57
CA THR A 138 -13.03 -0.78 2.59
C THR A 138 -13.44 -2.01 1.78
N LEU A 139 -12.85 -2.19 0.59
CA LEU A 139 -13.09 -3.36 -0.24
C LEU A 139 -12.78 -4.65 0.51
N CYS A 140 -11.71 -4.69 1.28
CA CYS A 140 -11.26 -5.94 1.89
C CYS A 140 -11.96 -6.23 3.22
N LYS A 141 -12.50 -5.20 3.88
CA LYS A 141 -13.41 -5.36 5.01
C LYS A 141 -14.83 -5.71 4.59
N GLU A 142 -15.29 -5.16 3.46
CA GLU A 142 -16.68 -5.25 3.00
C GLU A 142 -16.75 -5.51 1.48
N PRO A 143 -16.24 -6.65 0.99
CA PRO A 143 -16.14 -6.92 -0.46
C PRO A 143 -17.50 -6.94 -1.16
N ASN A 144 -18.56 -7.29 -0.44
CA ASN A 144 -19.95 -7.29 -0.93
C ASN A 144 -20.43 -5.90 -1.38
N LYS A 145 -19.80 -4.80 -0.94
CA LYS A 145 -20.14 -3.44 -1.42
C LYS A 145 -19.58 -3.15 -2.80
N PHE A 146 -18.57 -3.91 -3.23
CA PHE A 146 -17.83 -3.69 -4.48
C PHE A 146 -18.09 -4.78 -5.51
N LEU A 147 -18.37 -6.00 -5.04
CA LEU A 147 -18.76 -7.13 -5.87
C LEU A 147 -20.28 -7.13 -6.01
N THR A 148 -20.78 -7.13 -7.25
CA THR A 148 -22.18 -7.43 -7.51
C THR A 148 -22.38 -8.93 -7.31
N TYR A 149 -23.02 -9.30 -6.21
CA TYR A 149 -23.45 -10.67 -5.96
C TYR A 149 -24.56 -11.03 -6.95
N ASP A 150 -24.27 -11.93 -7.88
CA ASP A 150 -25.27 -12.48 -8.78
C ASP A 150 -25.70 -13.85 -8.25
N GLU A 151 -26.87 -13.88 -7.58
CA GLU A 151 -27.51 -15.09 -7.06
C GLU A 151 -27.77 -16.13 -8.17
N GLU A 152 -27.94 -15.70 -9.43
CA GLU A 152 -28.19 -16.59 -10.56
C GLU A 152 -26.89 -17.22 -11.10
N CYS A 153 -25.75 -16.55 -10.94
CA CYS A 153 -24.42 -17.04 -11.34
C CYS A 153 -23.83 -18.04 -10.34
N GLY A 154 -24.24 -17.97 -9.06
CA GLY A 154 -23.67 -18.79 -7.96
C GLY A 154 -22.17 -18.55 -7.77
N CYS A 155 -21.68 -17.38 -8.17
CA CYS A 155 -20.28 -17.19 -8.50
C CYS A 155 -19.37 -16.97 -7.28
N PHE A 156 -19.93 -16.61 -6.12
CA PHE A 156 -19.21 -16.39 -4.85
C PHE A 156 -20.09 -16.82 -3.67
N THR A 157 -19.51 -17.25 -2.55
CA THR A 157 -20.21 -17.45 -1.26
C THR A 157 -19.59 -16.57 -0.17
N GLU A 158 -20.28 -16.30 0.94
CA GLU A 158 -19.66 -15.62 2.09
C GLU A 158 -18.40 -16.36 2.58
N GLU A 159 -18.40 -17.69 2.53
CA GLU A 159 -17.23 -18.52 2.81
C GLU A 159 -16.09 -18.31 1.80
N SER A 160 -16.40 -18.05 0.53
CA SER A 160 -15.39 -17.77 -0.50
C SER A 160 -14.69 -16.42 -0.28
N LEU A 161 -15.35 -15.49 0.43
CA LEU A 161 -14.83 -14.19 0.81
C LEU A 161 -14.13 -14.21 2.18
N ALA A 162 -14.40 -15.24 3.00
CA ALA A 162 -13.69 -15.47 4.25
C ALA A 162 -12.20 -15.68 3.97
N GLY A 163 -11.33 -14.87 4.57
CA GLY A 163 -9.88 -14.95 4.33
C GLY A 163 -9.36 -14.10 3.17
N LEU A 164 -10.19 -13.23 2.58
CA LEU A 164 -9.68 -12.13 1.75
C LEU A 164 -8.75 -11.24 2.58
N VAL A 165 -7.53 -11.04 2.09
CA VAL A 165 -6.55 -10.11 2.68
C VAL A 165 -6.09 -9.17 1.60
N CYS A 166 -6.02 -7.89 1.93
CA CYS A 166 -5.42 -6.89 1.07
C CYS A 166 -4.45 -6.04 1.85
N THR A 167 -3.33 -5.69 1.23
CA THR A 167 -2.27 -4.96 1.91
C THR A 167 -1.61 -3.99 0.94
N VAL A 168 -1.39 -2.76 1.41
CA VAL A 168 -0.48 -1.83 0.75
C VAL A 168 0.88 -2.01 1.39
N GLY A 169 1.81 -2.63 0.67
CA GLY A 169 3.13 -2.98 1.21
C GLY A 169 4.14 -1.84 1.14
N GLU A 170 3.98 -0.94 0.18
CA GLU A 170 4.87 0.19 -0.08
C GLU A 170 4.05 1.36 -0.62
N LEU A 171 4.37 2.57 -0.18
CA LEU A 171 3.82 3.83 -0.68
C LEU A 171 4.94 4.86 -0.78
N LEU A 172 5.28 5.23 -2.01
CA LEU A 172 6.29 6.22 -2.34
C LEU A 172 5.59 7.43 -2.93
N THR A 173 5.91 8.61 -2.40
CA THR A 173 5.46 9.89 -2.96
C THR A 173 6.66 10.60 -3.60
N TRP A 174 6.39 11.57 -4.46
CA TRP A 174 7.42 12.48 -4.96
C TRP A 174 6.78 13.86 -5.15
N PRO A 175 7.42 14.96 -4.70
CA PRO A 175 8.77 15.05 -4.13
C PRO A 175 8.89 14.70 -2.64
N SER A 176 7.80 14.26 -1.99
CA SER A 176 7.77 13.91 -0.55
C SER A 176 8.11 15.05 0.43
N ALA A 177 7.94 16.30 0.01
CA ALA A 177 8.02 17.44 0.92
C ALA A 177 6.69 17.66 1.66
N SER A 178 6.75 18.00 2.94
CA SER A 178 5.56 18.12 3.80
C SER A 178 4.57 19.20 3.38
N ASN A 179 5.04 20.19 2.63
CA ASN A 179 4.30 21.36 2.16
C ASN A 179 4.10 21.37 0.63
N VAL A 180 4.46 20.30 -0.08
CA VAL A 180 4.32 20.23 -1.54
C VAL A 180 3.37 19.10 -1.89
N ILE A 181 2.37 19.36 -2.73
CA ILE A 181 1.51 18.30 -3.25
C ILE A 181 2.38 17.27 -3.98
N PRO A 182 2.24 15.97 -3.69
CA PRO A 182 2.88 14.94 -4.48
C PRO A 182 2.45 15.03 -5.95
N GLY A 183 3.42 15.24 -6.85
CA GLY A 183 3.21 15.14 -8.30
C GLY A 183 3.20 13.70 -8.80
N GLN A 184 3.70 12.75 -8.01
CA GLN A 184 3.65 11.32 -8.31
C GLN A 184 3.48 10.51 -7.03
N VAL A 185 2.68 9.44 -7.11
CA VAL A 185 2.57 8.43 -6.05
C VAL A 185 2.64 7.04 -6.67
N ASN A 186 3.55 6.22 -6.18
CA ASN A 186 3.67 4.81 -6.53
C ASN A 186 3.39 3.98 -5.28
N PHE A 187 2.48 3.03 -5.36
CA PHE A 187 2.20 2.12 -4.25
C PHE A 187 1.98 0.69 -4.74
N THR A 188 2.22 -0.27 -3.86
CA THR A 188 1.99 -1.69 -4.14
C THR A 188 0.70 -2.16 -3.49
N VAL A 189 0.03 -3.11 -4.13
CA VAL A 189 -1.17 -3.75 -3.60
C VAL A 189 -0.98 -5.25 -3.68
N ASP A 190 -1.12 -5.92 -2.56
CA ASP A 190 -1.11 -7.37 -2.43
C ASP A 190 -2.51 -7.83 -2.04
N ILE A 191 -3.11 -8.73 -2.84
CA ILE A 191 -4.47 -9.25 -2.64
C ILE A 191 -4.40 -10.78 -2.63
N ARG A 192 -4.87 -11.38 -1.53
CA ARG A 192 -4.87 -12.83 -1.31
C ARG A 192 -6.28 -13.30 -0.97
N ALA A 193 -6.69 -14.43 -1.54
CA ALA A 193 -7.98 -15.06 -1.25
C ALA A 193 -7.83 -16.59 -1.38
N MET A 194 -8.76 -17.34 -0.77
CA MET A 194 -8.79 -18.81 -0.84
C MET A 194 -9.15 -19.32 -2.24
N ASP A 195 -9.97 -18.56 -2.96
CA ASP A 195 -10.47 -18.89 -4.28
C ASP A 195 -9.88 -17.96 -5.34
N ASP A 196 -9.37 -18.54 -6.42
CA ASP A 196 -8.72 -17.79 -7.50
C ASP A 196 -9.72 -16.91 -8.25
N LYS A 197 -10.96 -17.36 -8.45
CA LYS A 197 -11.99 -16.61 -9.16
C LYS A 197 -12.42 -15.38 -8.36
N VAL A 198 -12.56 -15.51 -7.04
CA VAL A 198 -12.76 -14.39 -6.11
C VAL A 198 -11.62 -13.38 -6.26
N ARG A 199 -10.36 -13.84 -6.15
CA ARG A 199 -9.19 -12.96 -6.24
C ARG A 199 -9.16 -12.22 -7.56
N GLU A 200 -9.33 -12.92 -8.68
CA GLU A 200 -9.30 -12.34 -10.02
C GLU A 200 -10.41 -11.30 -10.23
N THR A 201 -11.61 -11.58 -9.71
CA THR A 201 -12.75 -10.65 -9.78
C THR A 201 -12.47 -9.38 -8.99
N ILE A 202 -11.89 -9.51 -7.79
CA ILE A 202 -11.52 -8.37 -6.94
C ILE A 202 -10.41 -7.55 -7.60
N VAL A 203 -9.34 -8.20 -8.09
CA VAL A 203 -8.23 -7.53 -8.78
C VAL A 203 -8.75 -6.75 -9.98
N THR A 204 -9.63 -7.35 -10.78
CA THR A 204 -10.24 -6.70 -11.95
C THR A 204 -11.11 -5.51 -11.53
N SER A 205 -11.97 -5.70 -10.53
CA SER A 205 -12.89 -4.66 -10.06
C SER A 205 -12.15 -3.48 -9.45
N PHE A 206 -11.14 -3.74 -8.62
CA PHE A 206 -10.32 -2.71 -8.00
C PHE A 206 -9.48 -1.97 -9.05
N SER A 207 -8.87 -2.69 -10.00
CA SER A 207 -8.11 -2.06 -11.09
C SER A 207 -8.99 -1.13 -11.93
N ARG A 208 -10.21 -1.55 -12.27
CA ARG A 208 -11.18 -0.71 -12.98
C ARG A 208 -11.54 0.54 -12.17
N LEU A 209 -11.75 0.39 -10.86
CA LEU A 209 -12.06 1.50 -9.97
C LEU A 209 -10.90 2.50 -9.87
N VAL A 210 -9.65 2.01 -9.78
CA VAL A 210 -8.45 2.85 -9.79
C VAL A 210 -8.41 3.68 -11.08
N LEU A 211 -8.52 3.03 -12.25
CA LEU A 211 -8.49 3.72 -13.54
C LEU A 211 -9.62 4.75 -13.67
N GLN A 212 -10.84 4.40 -13.25
CA GLN A 212 -11.98 5.31 -13.25
C GLN A 212 -11.73 6.54 -12.38
N ARG A 213 -11.21 6.37 -11.16
CA ARG A 213 -10.94 7.49 -10.24
C ARG A 213 -9.82 8.40 -10.73
N CYS A 214 -8.86 7.84 -11.47
CA CYS A 214 -7.81 8.63 -12.08
C CYS A 214 -8.34 9.46 -13.25
N ASP A 215 -9.21 8.87 -14.09
CA ASP A 215 -9.90 9.58 -15.18
C ASP A 215 -10.81 10.71 -14.64
N ASP A 216 -11.63 10.41 -13.62
CA ASP A 216 -12.50 11.38 -12.95
C ASP A 216 -11.71 12.59 -12.38
N ARG A 217 -10.43 12.39 -12.07
CA ARG A 217 -9.53 13.40 -11.51
C ARG A 217 -8.50 13.94 -12.49
N LEU A 218 -8.56 13.53 -13.76
CA LEU A 218 -7.66 13.96 -14.82
C LEU A 218 -6.18 13.75 -14.48
N VAL A 219 -5.86 12.62 -13.83
CA VAL A 219 -4.48 12.23 -13.52
C VAL A 219 -4.08 10.98 -14.30
N ASP A 220 -2.84 10.99 -14.80
CA ASP A 220 -2.27 9.83 -15.46
C ASP A 220 -2.04 8.70 -14.46
N CYS A 221 -2.42 7.48 -14.84
CA CYS A 221 -2.27 6.31 -14.00
C CYS A 221 -1.93 5.06 -14.82
N ALA A 222 -1.25 4.12 -14.16
CA ALA A 222 -0.98 2.81 -14.71
C ALA A 222 -1.13 1.77 -13.59
N VAL A 223 -1.76 0.64 -13.92
CA VAL A 223 -1.87 -0.52 -13.03
C VAL A 223 -1.13 -1.67 -13.70
N GLU A 224 -0.12 -2.21 -13.01
CA GLU A 224 0.70 -3.32 -13.50
C GLU A 224 0.62 -4.50 -12.54
N GLN A 225 0.30 -5.69 -13.06
CA GLN A 225 0.36 -6.92 -12.30
C GLN A 225 1.79 -7.46 -12.27
N LYS A 226 2.47 -7.28 -11.14
CA LYS A 226 3.86 -7.74 -10.96
C LYS A 226 3.98 -9.24 -10.69
N HIS A 227 2.98 -9.84 -10.05
CA HIS A 227 3.02 -11.23 -9.62
C HIS A 227 1.63 -11.86 -9.60
N ALA A 228 1.57 -13.17 -9.88
CA ALA A 228 0.37 -13.99 -9.77
C ALA A 228 0.76 -15.40 -9.31
N ALA A 229 0.06 -15.92 -8.31
CA ALA A 229 0.20 -17.29 -7.83
C ALA A 229 -1.19 -17.86 -7.55
N ALA A 230 -1.46 -19.06 -8.06
CA ALA A 230 -2.75 -19.74 -7.86
C ALA A 230 -2.90 -20.22 -6.40
N ALA A 231 -4.14 -20.21 -5.91
CA ALA A 231 -4.49 -20.79 -4.63
C ALA A 231 -4.18 -22.30 -4.66
N THR A 232 -3.56 -22.79 -3.60
CA THR A 232 -3.17 -24.21 -3.50
C THR A 232 -3.97 -24.87 -2.38
N PRO A 233 -5.01 -25.66 -2.71
CA PRO A 233 -5.80 -26.34 -1.69
C PRO A 233 -4.96 -27.44 -1.03
N CYS A 234 -5.07 -27.54 0.30
CA CYS A 234 -4.63 -28.75 1.00
C CYS A 234 -5.59 -29.90 0.69
N ASP A 235 -5.08 -31.13 0.68
CA ASP A 235 -5.89 -32.33 0.46
C ASP A 235 -6.91 -32.49 1.60
N ALA A 236 -8.18 -32.69 1.25
CA ALA A 236 -9.28 -32.71 2.22
C ALA A 236 -9.15 -33.87 3.22
N GLU A 237 -8.65 -35.03 2.79
CA GLU A 237 -8.46 -36.18 3.68
C GLU A 237 -7.25 -35.96 4.60
N LEU A 238 -6.13 -35.44 4.08
CA LEU A 238 -4.99 -35.06 4.92
C LEU A 238 -5.38 -33.99 5.96
N THR A 239 -6.15 -32.99 5.55
CA THR A 239 -6.65 -31.94 6.44
C THR A 239 -7.52 -32.54 7.55
N SER A 240 -8.47 -33.41 7.18
CA SER A 240 -9.33 -34.11 8.15
C SER A 240 -8.53 -34.98 9.13
N ARG A 241 -7.47 -35.65 8.66
CA ARG A 241 -6.57 -36.45 9.49
C ARG A 241 -5.77 -35.58 10.46
N LEU A 242 -5.21 -34.46 9.99
CA LEU A 242 -4.50 -33.49 10.84
C LEU A 242 -5.42 -32.89 11.90
N GLU A 243 -6.65 -32.56 11.54
CA GLU A 243 -7.66 -32.05 12.46
C GLU A 243 -7.99 -33.08 13.56
N ARG A 244 -8.21 -34.35 13.19
CA ARG A 244 -8.43 -35.44 14.17
C ARG A 244 -7.25 -35.61 15.11
N ALA A 245 -6.02 -35.62 14.60
CA ALA A 245 -4.81 -35.74 15.41
C ALA A 245 -4.63 -34.56 16.37
N THR A 246 -4.91 -33.34 15.90
CA THR A 246 -4.85 -32.12 16.71
C THR A 246 -5.91 -32.12 17.81
N ARG A 247 -7.16 -32.47 17.47
CA ARG A 247 -8.27 -32.61 18.43
C ARG A 247 -7.95 -33.63 19.53
N SER A 248 -7.42 -34.80 19.15
CA SER A 248 -7.00 -35.83 20.12
C SER A 248 -5.94 -35.30 21.09
N THR A 249 -4.94 -34.59 20.54
CA THR A 249 -3.85 -34.00 21.32
C THR A 249 -4.37 -32.98 22.34
N ILE A 250 -5.18 -32.01 21.89
CA ILE A 250 -5.77 -30.98 22.77
C ILE A 250 -6.66 -31.62 23.86
N SER A 251 -7.38 -32.70 23.51
CA SER A 251 -8.21 -33.47 24.45
C SER A 251 -7.39 -34.22 25.50
N SER A 252 -6.11 -34.49 25.25
CA SER A 252 -5.20 -35.12 26.21
C SER A 252 -4.46 -34.13 27.12
N MET A 253 -4.42 -32.84 26.78
CA MET A 253 -3.71 -31.81 27.55
C MET A 253 -4.42 -31.46 28.87
N ALA A 254 -3.73 -30.83 29.83
CA ALA A 254 -4.35 -30.42 31.09
C ALA A 254 -5.43 -29.33 30.86
N ALA A 255 -6.48 -29.32 31.68
CA ALA A 255 -7.61 -28.40 31.54
C ALA A 255 -7.22 -26.91 31.62
N GLY A 256 -6.10 -26.56 32.27
CA GLY A 256 -5.59 -25.18 32.33
C GLY A 256 -4.88 -24.69 31.07
N VAL A 257 -4.49 -25.59 30.16
CA VAL A 257 -3.87 -25.25 28.86
C VAL A 257 -4.91 -25.19 27.74
N ARG A 258 -6.03 -25.90 27.93
CA ARG A 258 -7.19 -25.83 27.03
C ARG A 258 -7.89 -24.49 27.19
N ARG A 259 -8.12 -23.77 26.09
CA ARG A 259 -9.28 -22.86 26.05
C ARG A 259 -10.54 -23.72 26.06
N ALA A 260 -11.47 -23.41 26.96
CA ALA A 260 -12.69 -24.19 27.14
C ALA A 260 -13.49 -24.30 25.82
N GLY A 261 -13.65 -25.52 25.31
CA GLY A 261 -14.76 -25.90 24.42
C GLY A 261 -14.69 -25.50 22.94
N GLY A 262 -13.51 -25.34 22.32
CA GLY A 262 -13.40 -25.00 20.90
C GLY A 262 -13.08 -26.18 19.97
N GLU A 263 -13.69 -26.19 18.79
CA GLU A 263 -13.23 -27.01 17.64
C GLU A 263 -11.82 -26.58 17.21
N THR A 264 -11.07 -27.48 16.56
CA THR A 264 -9.78 -27.12 15.94
C THR A 264 -10.08 -26.30 14.69
N PRO A 265 -9.71 -25.01 14.62
CA PRO A 265 -10.05 -24.17 13.49
C PRO A 265 -9.27 -24.61 12.25
N VAL A 266 -9.95 -24.59 11.09
CA VAL A 266 -9.33 -24.68 9.78
C VAL A 266 -9.21 -23.27 9.23
N LEU A 267 -8.02 -22.90 8.76
CA LEU A 267 -7.71 -21.55 8.30
C LEU A 267 -6.87 -21.58 7.03
N MET A 268 -7.02 -20.53 6.22
CA MET A 268 -6.16 -20.27 5.08
C MET A 268 -4.76 -19.84 5.57
N SER A 269 -3.71 -20.34 4.91
CA SER A 269 -2.40 -19.72 5.03
C SER A 269 -2.38 -18.39 4.30
N GLY A 270 -2.15 -17.30 5.03
CA GLY A 270 -1.93 -15.99 4.42
C GLY A 270 -0.67 -15.95 3.56
N ALA A 271 0.40 -16.66 3.95
CA ALA A 271 1.70 -16.65 3.28
C ALA A 271 1.92 -17.85 2.36
N GLY A 272 2.83 -17.67 1.40
CA GLY A 272 3.33 -18.77 0.58
C GLY A 272 4.34 -19.63 1.34
N HIS A 273 4.25 -20.95 1.19
CA HIS A 273 5.14 -21.94 1.82
C HIS A 273 5.58 -22.99 0.80
N ASP A 274 6.61 -23.77 1.11
CA ASP A 274 7.09 -24.88 0.27
C ASP A 274 5.98 -25.86 -0.11
N ALA A 275 4.95 -25.99 0.74
CA ALA A 275 3.75 -26.77 0.46
C ALA A 275 3.11 -26.41 -0.90
N MET A 276 3.14 -25.15 -1.33
CA MET A 276 2.62 -24.73 -2.64
C MET A 276 3.40 -25.35 -3.80
N ALA A 277 4.72 -25.48 -3.67
CA ALA A 277 5.55 -26.15 -4.67
C ALA A 277 5.33 -27.68 -4.60
N MET A 278 5.31 -28.23 -3.39
CA MET A 278 5.12 -29.67 -3.15
C MET A 278 3.76 -30.19 -3.61
N ALA A 279 2.73 -29.34 -3.64
CA ALA A 279 1.41 -29.68 -4.16
C ALA A 279 1.42 -30.09 -5.64
N ARG A 280 2.45 -29.72 -6.40
CA ARG A 280 2.64 -30.20 -7.78
C ARG A 280 3.10 -31.65 -7.84
N LEU A 281 3.66 -32.17 -6.75
CA LEU A 281 4.21 -33.52 -6.66
C LEU A 281 3.28 -34.47 -5.91
N THR A 282 2.64 -34.02 -4.83
CA THR A 282 1.85 -34.88 -3.95
C THR A 282 0.78 -34.11 -3.19
N LYS A 283 -0.08 -34.83 -2.48
CA LYS A 283 -1.05 -34.28 -1.53
C LYS A 283 -0.32 -33.53 -0.42
N VAL A 284 -0.81 -32.34 -0.08
CA VAL A 284 -0.24 -31.52 0.99
C VAL A 284 -1.28 -31.22 2.07
N GLY A 285 -0.80 -31.08 3.30
CA GLY A 285 -1.57 -30.60 4.44
C GLY A 285 -0.62 -29.80 5.33
N MET A 286 -1.17 -28.81 6.04
CA MET A 286 -0.37 -27.94 6.92
C MET A 286 -0.97 -27.96 8.33
N LEU A 287 -0.09 -27.91 9.34
CA LEU A 287 -0.43 -27.74 10.74
C LEU A 287 0.17 -26.43 11.22
N PHE A 288 -0.64 -25.54 11.77
CA PHE A 288 -0.19 -24.25 12.27
C PHE A 288 0.00 -24.27 13.79
N VAL A 289 0.98 -23.49 14.24
CA VAL A 289 1.24 -23.23 15.66
C VAL A 289 0.84 -21.80 15.95
N ARG A 290 0.18 -21.58 17.09
CA ARG A 290 -0.20 -20.23 17.52
C ARG A 290 1.06 -19.40 17.79
N CYS A 291 1.13 -18.22 17.18
CA CYS A 291 2.17 -17.21 17.42
C CYS A 291 1.58 -16.02 18.19
N ARG A 292 2.34 -15.44 19.13
CA ARG A 292 1.91 -14.28 19.91
C ARG A 292 1.68 -13.07 19.01
N GLY A 293 0.46 -12.54 19.02
CA GLY A 293 0.08 -11.36 18.23
C GLY A 293 0.13 -11.56 16.71
N GLY A 294 0.37 -12.79 16.21
CA GLY A 294 0.55 -13.06 14.79
C GLY A 294 1.79 -12.39 14.18
N VAL A 295 2.74 -11.95 15.01
CA VAL A 295 3.97 -11.29 14.55
C VAL A 295 4.88 -12.33 13.89
N SER A 296 5.40 -12.02 12.71
CA SER A 296 6.39 -12.85 12.01
C SER A 296 7.38 -11.98 11.23
N HIS A 297 8.53 -12.54 10.83
CA HIS A 297 9.64 -11.80 10.20
C HIS A 297 10.17 -10.63 11.07
N SER A 298 10.06 -10.77 12.39
CA SER A 298 10.50 -9.80 13.38
C SER A 298 11.23 -10.52 14.52
N PRO A 299 12.23 -9.89 15.17
CA PRO A 299 12.82 -10.43 16.41
C PRO A 299 11.81 -10.68 17.54
N GLU A 300 10.62 -10.09 17.46
CA GLU A 300 9.53 -10.28 18.42
C GLU A 300 8.65 -11.51 18.14
N GLU A 301 8.89 -12.20 17.02
CA GLU A 301 8.24 -13.47 16.68
C GLU A 301 8.43 -14.46 17.83
N SER A 302 7.32 -15.01 18.35
CA SER A 302 7.35 -15.88 19.52
C SER A 302 6.20 -16.88 19.55
N VAL A 303 6.54 -18.10 19.93
CA VAL A 303 5.62 -19.21 20.19
C VAL A 303 5.77 -19.65 21.64
N MET A 304 4.70 -20.18 22.23
CA MET A 304 4.74 -20.72 23.60
C MET A 304 5.18 -22.19 23.58
N ASP A 305 5.92 -22.62 24.60
CA ASP A 305 6.38 -24.00 24.74
C ASP A 305 5.22 -25.01 24.67
N ASP A 306 4.09 -24.70 25.32
CA ASP A 306 2.88 -25.54 25.28
C ASP A 306 2.30 -25.68 23.86
N ASP A 307 2.37 -24.62 23.05
CA ASP A 307 1.87 -24.62 21.66
C ASP A 307 2.80 -25.46 20.76
N VAL A 308 4.11 -25.37 20.96
CA VAL A 308 5.11 -26.20 20.27
C VAL A 308 4.96 -27.67 20.66
N TRP A 309 4.81 -27.96 21.95
CA TRP A 309 4.56 -29.30 22.47
C TRP A 309 3.29 -29.90 21.87
N ALA A 310 2.18 -29.14 21.86
CA ALA A 310 0.92 -29.57 21.28
C ALA A 310 1.05 -29.88 19.78
N ALA A 311 1.76 -29.03 19.02
CA ALA A 311 2.00 -29.26 17.60
C ALA A 311 2.84 -30.52 17.34
N GLY A 312 3.91 -30.72 18.13
CA GLY A 312 4.75 -31.91 18.03
C GLY A 312 3.97 -33.19 18.34
N LEU A 313 3.18 -33.20 19.42
CA LEU A 313 2.35 -34.36 19.78
C LEU A 313 1.22 -34.60 18.76
N ALA A 314 0.64 -33.55 18.18
CA ALA A 314 -0.32 -33.69 17.10
C ALA A 314 0.30 -34.32 15.84
N LEU A 315 1.55 -33.96 15.51
CA LEU A 315 2.27 -34.57 14.40
C LEU A 315 2.57 -36.06 14.66
N VAL A 316 2.96 -36.42 15.88
CA VAL A 316 3.17 -37.85 16.26
C VAL A 316 1.86 -38.62 16.14
N ASN A 317 0.77 -38.11 16.71
CA ASN A 317 -0.56 -38.74 16.61
C ASN A 317 -1.02 -38.88 15.15
N PHE A 318 -0.72 -37.90 14.30
CA PHE A 318 -0.99 -37.99 12.88
C PHE A 318 -0.18 -39.12 12.23
N ILE A 319 1.13 -39.20 12.48
CA ILE A 319 1.98 -40.27 11.93
C ILE A 319 1.47 -41.64 12.37
N ASP A 320 1.18 -41.84 13.66
CA ASP A 320 0.72 -43.12 14.20
C ASP A 320 -0.61 -43.57 13.55
N GLN A 321 -1.56 -42.65 13.40
CA GLN A 321 -2.85 -42.94 12.74
C GLN A 321 -2.67 -43.32 11.26
N ASN A 322 -1.69 -42.73 10.58
CA ASN A 322 -1.43 -42.99 9.16
C ASN A 322 -0.52 -44.21 8.92
N ALA A 323 0.36 -44.55 9.86
CA ALA A 323 1.22 -45.72 9.79
C ALA A 323 0.42 -47.03 9.91
N VAL A 324 -0.64 -47.04 10.73
CA VAL A 324 -1.56 -48.17 10.86
C VAL A 324 -2.36 -48.40 9.56
N ASP A 325 -2.80 -47.33 8.90
CA ASP A 325 -3.49 -47.40 7.60
C ASP A 325 -2.58 -47.95 6.49
N ALA A 326 -1.31 -47.51 6.45
CA ALA A 326 -0.35 -48.01 5.48
C ALA A 326 -0.06 -49.50 5.67
N ALA A 327 0.10 -49.96 6.92
CA ALA A 327 0.28 -51.36 7.26
C ALA A 327 -0.96 -52.21 6.88
N ALA A 328 -2.17 -51.71 7.14
CA ALA A 328 -3.43 -52.35 6.76
C ALA A 328 -3.64 -52.41 5.24
N ALA A 329 -3.26 -51.36 4.50
CA ALA A 329 -3.31 -51.34 3.04
C ALA A 329 -2.32 -52.35 2.42
N THR A 330 -1.09 -52.43 2.93
CA THR A 330 -0.13 -53.47 2.49
C THR A 330 -0.60 -54.89 2.84
N ALA A 331 -1.29 -55.08 3.96
CA ALA A 331 -1.86 -56.38 4.32
C ALA A 331 -3.02 -56.76 3.36
N ALA A 332 -3.90 -55.82 3.02
CA ALA A 332 -4.99 -56.04 2.07
C ALA A 332 -4.49 -56.33 0.64
N GLU A 333 -3.44 -55.66 0.16
CA GLU A 333 -2.80 -55.98 -1.13
C GLU A 333 -2.16 -57.39 -1.11
N SER A 334 -1.59 -57.82 0.02
CA SER A 334 -1.05 -59.17 0.17
C SER A 334 -2.12 -60.26 0.20
N ASP A 335 -3.30 -59.98 0.76
CA ASP A 335 -4.44 -60.90 0.76
C ASP A 335 -5.07 -61.01 -0.63
N VAL A 336 -5.18 -59.91 -1.39
CA VAL A 336 -5.62 -59.94 -2.80
C VAL A 336 -4.62 -60.71 -3.68
N ALA A 337 -3.32 -60.57 -3.43
CA ALA A 337 -2.29 -61.35 -4.10
C ALA A 337 -2.32 -62.85 -3.74
N SER A 338 -2.82 -63.21 -2.54
CA SER A 338 -3.00 -64.60 -2.11
C SER A 338 -4.29 -65.26 -2.65
N GLY A 339 -5.28 -64.45 -3.05
CA GLY A 339 -6.57 -64.90 -3.61
C GLY A 339 -6.53 -65.21 -5.11
N PHE A 340 -5.47 -64.83 -5.83
CA PHE A 340 -5.26 -65.27 -7.22
C PHE A 340 -4.58 -66.64 -7.23
N ALA A 341 -5.40 -67.70 -7.32
CA ALA A 341 -4.92 -69.01 -7.72
C ALA A 341 -4.14 -68.87 -9.04
N ARG A 342 -2.83 -69.18 -8.99
CA ARG A 342 -1.94 -69.18 -10.16
C ARG A 342 -2.56 -70.05 -11.26
N PRO A 343 -2.72 -69.57 -12.51
CA PRO A 343 -2.97 -70.46 -13.62
C PRO A 343 -1.76 -71.40 -13.75
N HIS A 344 -2.01 -72.70 -13.81
CA HIS A 344 -1.01 -73.72 -14.11
C HIS A 344 -0.35 -73.45 -15.47
N TRP A 345 0.79 -72.76 -15.48
CA TRP A 345 1.65 -72.63 -16.66
C TRP A 345 2.60 -73.83 -16.75
N SER A 346 2.08 -75.01 -17.11
CA SER A 346 2.91 -76.20 -17.38
C SER A 346 2.71 -76.84 -18.75
N GLN A 347 2.07 -76.19 -19.72
CA GLN A 347 2.02 -76.69 -21.11
C GLN A 347 1.92 -75.55 -22.14
N ALA A 348 3.03 -74.87 -22.44
CA ALA A 348 3.15 -74.06 -23.66
C ALA A 348 4.62 -73.73 -24.03
N ALA A 349 5.54 -74.69 -23.88
CA ALA A 349 6.92 -74.55 -24.34
C ALA A 349 7.24 -75.64 -25.38
N HIS A 350 6.48 -75.66 -26.48
CA HIS A 350 6.80 -76.49 -27.65
C HIS A 350 6.21 -75.91 -28.94
N GLN A 351 6.56 -74.67 -29.27
CA GLN A 351 6.59 -74.19 -30.66
C GLN A 351 7.27 -72.82 -30.70
N PHE A 352 8.05 -72.58 -31.74
CA PHE A 352 8.98 -71.46 -31.97
C PHE A 352 10.44 -71.77 -31.64
N GLY A 353 11.01 -72.59 -32.52
CA GLY A 353 12.45 -72.67 -32.72
C GLY A 353 12.98 -71.37 -33.33
N CYS A 354 14.05 -70.85 -32.74
CA CYS A 354 14.91 -69.86 -33.37
C CYS A 354 16.34 -70.36 -33.20
N ASN A 355 16.88 -70.98 -34.26
CA ASN A 355 18.29 -71.34 -34.34
C ASN A 355 19.12 -70.09 -34.59
N ARG A 356 20.18 -69.97 -33.79
CA ARG A 356 21.22 -68.94 -33.83
C ARG A 356 22.06 -69.02 -35.11
N ALA A 357 22.63 -67.89 -35.49
CA ALA A 357 23.88 -67.79 -36.23
C ALA A 357 25.04 -67.53 -35.24
N PRO A 358 26.31 -67.68 -35.65
CA PRO A 358 26.91 -68.68 -36.53
C PRO A 358 27.47 -69.89 -35.77
#